data_AF-A0A5M9MJF7-F1
#
_entry.id   AF-A0A5M9MJF7-F1
#
_cell.length_a   1.000
_cell.length_b   1.000
_cell.length_c   1.000
_cell.angle_alpha   90.00
_cell.angle_beta   90.00
_cell.angle_gamma   90.00
#
_symmetry.space_group_name_H-M   'P 1'
#
loop_
_entity.id
_entity.type
_entity.pdbx_description
1 polymer ?
#
loop_
_entity_poly.entity_id
_entity_poly.type
_entity_poly.pdbx_seq_one_letter_code
_entity_poly.pdbx_strand_id
1 'polypeptide(L)'
;MISSGVQGSRKLFWKNVRLECERFCEEHLKLNQWELLAAMQALLIYILRRLDEGETDHNNFDSLLLTTVTVIAKQLTRSDITCNTQPALCNYDLEKGWKDWIFEESKRRLCVVYQAVNMLVYFEPAALCNLQTDLILAPLPATKQLWEAVDEFAWKTESERGPGAQTSFGLAANGDLVKLDEGQLYCSDAALLHNSLNSGALRSTANWGEWCSGMDGFGGLVMLAASLIG
;
A
#
# COMPACT_ATOMS: atom_id res chain seq x y z
N MET A 1 -0.54 -12.93 -25.37
CA MET A 1 -1.12 -12.40 -26.64
C MET A 1 -1.82 -11.08 -26.37
N ILE A 2 -1.11 -9.96 -26.40
CA ILE A 2 -1.71 -8.61 -26.48
C ILE A 2 -0.80 -7.78 -27.40
N SER A 3 -0.94 -7.93 -28.71
CA SER A 3 -0.21 -7.10 -29.67
C SER A 3 -1.04 -6.84 -30.93
N SER A 4 -2.05 -5.98 -30.81
CA SER A 4 -2.66 -5.19 -31.90
C SER A 4 -3.74 -4.30 -31.30
N GLY A 5 -3.83 -2.98 -31.50
CA GLY A 5 -3.05 -2.05 -32.30
C GLY A 5 -3.41 -0.59 -31.93
N VAL A 6 -3.01 0.32 -32.82
CA VAL A 6 -2.96 1.79 -32.72
C VAL A 6 -1.66 2.31 -32.10
N GLN A 7 -0.63 2.42 -32.94
CA GLN A 7 0.67 3.03 -32.62
C GLN A 7 0.54 4.50 -32.15
N GLY A 8 -0.51 5.20 -32.57
CA GLY A 8 -0.85 6.54 -32.07
C GLY A 8 -1.43 6.57 -30.65
N SER A 9 -2.02 5.47 -30.15
CA SER A 9 -2.67 5.45 -28.84
C SER A 9 -1.64 5.48 -27.71
N ARG A 10 -0.47 4.84 -27.90
CA ARG A 10 0.59 4.81 -26.89
C ARG A 10 1.28 6.16 -26.72
N LYS A 11 1.59 6.84 -27.81
CA LYS A 11 2.16 8.19 -27.77
C LYS A 11 1.18 9.17 -27.11
N LEU A 12 -0.10 9.09 -27.45
CA LEU A 12 -1.14 9.90 -26.83
C LEU A 12 -1.33 9.55 -25.35
N PHE A 13 -1.30 8.26 -25.00
CA PHE A 13 -1.36 7.80 -23.62
C PHE A 13 -0.25 8.41 -22.77
N TRP A 14 1.01 8.25 -23.18
CA TRP A 14 2.14 8.78 -22.40
C TRP A 14 2.20 10.30 -22.38
N LYS A 15 1.71 10.97 -23.44
CA LYS A 15 1.48 12.42 -23.42
C LYS A 15 0.45 12.81 -22.34
N ASN A 16 -0.67 12.08 -22.24
CA ASN A 16 -1.69 12.35 -21.24
C ASN A 16 -1.19 12.04 -19.83
N VAL A 17 -0.45 10.93 -19.64
CA VAL A 17 0.17 10.59 -18.35
C VAL A 17 1.12 11.69 -17.89
N ARG A 18 1.94 12.23 -18.80
CA ARG A 18 2.82 13.37 -18.48
C ARG A 18 2.02 14.59 -18.01
N LEU A 19 1.01 15.00 -18.79
CA LEU A 19 0.17 16.15 -18.44
C LEU A 19 -0.54 15.95 -17.09
N GLU A 20 -0.97 14.73 -16.81
CA GLU A 20 -1.61 14.39 -15.54
C GLU A 20 -0.62 14.43 -14.37
N CYS A 21 0.63 13.97 -14.57
CA CYS A 21 1.68 14.08 -13.56
C CYS A 21 2.04 15.54 -13.27
N GLU A 22 2.13 16.39 -14.30
CA GLU A 22 2.33 17.84 -14.17
C GLU A 22 1.18 18.47 -13.38
N ARG A 23 -0.08 18.16 -13.75
CA ARG A 23 -1.29 18.61 -13.04
C ARG A 23 -1.28 18.19 -11.56
N PHE A 24 -0.95 16.94 -11.27
CA PHE A 24 -0.84 16.46 -9.89
C PHE A 24 0.22 17.22 -9.10
N CYS A 25 1.40 17.48 -9.67
CA CYS A 25 2.44 18.25 -8.99
C CYS A 25 1.97 19.68 -8.66
N GLU A 26 1.24 20.33 -9.57
CA GLU A 26 0.75 21.70 -9.36
C GLU A 26 -0.46 21.77 -8.41
N GLU A 27 -1.36 20.80 -8.49
CA GLU A 27 -2.69 20.89 -7.87
C GLU A 27 -2.90 19.98 -6.66
N HIS A 28 -1.91 19.18 -6.25
CA HIS A 28 -2.04 18.21 -5.14
C HIS A 28 -2.60 18.81 -3.84
N LEU A 29 -2.32 20.08 -3.54
CA LEU A 29 -2.83 20.76 -2.34
C LEU A 29 -4.34 21.03 -2.37
N LYS A 30 -4.97 21.00 -3.55
CA LYS A 30 -6.41 21.17 -3.74
C LYS A 30 -7.18 19.85 -3.64
N LEU A 31 -6.49 18.72 -3.72
CA LEU A 31 -7.11 17.40 -3.75
C LEU A 31 -7.54 16.97 -2.35
N ASN A 32 -8.73 16.38 -2.26
CA ASN A 32 -9.19 15.73 -1.04
C ASN A 32 -8.56 14.33 -0.87
N GLN A 33 -8.74 13.70 0.29
CA GLN A 33 -8.13 12.39 0.60
C GLN A 33 -8.48 11.28 -0.41
N TRP A 34 -9.72 11.23 -0.90
CA TRP A 34 -10.15 10.23 -1.89
C TRP A 34 -9.54 10.50 -3.27
N GLU A 35 -9.41 11.77 -3.65
CA GLU A 35 -8.73 12.18 -4.88
C GLU A 35 -7.23 11.88 -4.83
N LEU A 36 -6.58 12.06 -3.67
CA LEU A 36 -5.18 11.69 -3.45
C LEU A 36 -4.99 10.16 -3.56
N LEU A 37 -5.89 9.38 -2.96
CA LEU A 37 -5.87 7.92 -3.08
C LEU A 37 -6.05 7.47 -4.55
N ALA A 38 -7.02 8.05 -5.25
CA ALA A 38 -7.24 7.78 -6.67
C ALA A 38 -6.03 8.17 -7.53
N ALA A 39 -5.37 9.30 -7.23
CA ALA A 39 -4.15 9.72 -7.89
C ALA A 39 -3.01 8.71 -7.66
N MET A 40 -2.82 8.23 -6.43
CA MET A 40 -1.83 7.20 -6.12
C MET A 40 -2.09 5.87 -6.84
N GLN A 41 -3.36 5.48 -6.98
CA GLN A 41 -3.77 4.29 -7.75
C GLN A 41 -3.49 4.47 -9.25
N ALA A 42 -3.80 5.64 -9.81
CA ALA A 42 -3.49 5.94 -11.21
C ALA A 42 -1.98 5.92 -11.48
N LEU A 43 -1.20 6.54 -10.58
CA LEU A 43 0.28 6.53 -10.66
C LEU A 43 0.85 5.11 -10.59
N LEU A 44 0.28 4.23 -9.76
CA LEU A 44 0.68 2.83 -9.71
C LEU A 44 0.44 2.14 -11.06
N ILE A 45 -0.72 2.36 -11.69
CA ILE A 45 -1.01 1.80 -13.01
C ILE A 45 0.00 2.32 -14.05
N TYR A 46 0.36 3.60 -13.99
CA TYR A 46 1.36 4.18 -14.89
C TYR A 46 2.74 3.56 -14.69
N ILE A 47 3.14 3.29 -13.45
CA ILE A 47 4.40 2.61 -13.13
C ILE A 47 4.39 1.17 -13.64
N LEU A 48 3.34 0.40 -13.36
CA LEU A 48 3.22 -0.98 -13.84
C LEU A 48 3.26 -1.02 -15.38
N ARG A 49 2.61 -0.05 -16.05
CA ARG A 49 2.67 0.08 -17.51
C ARG A 49 4.07 0.45 -18.00
N ARG A 50 4.77 1.33 -17.28
CA ARG A 50 6.14 1.75 -17.60
C ARG A 50 7.13 0.59 -17.48
N LEU A 51 6.94 -0.27 -16.47
CA LEU A 51 7.74 -1.48 -16.25
C LEU A 51 7.46 -2.56 -17.30
N ASP A 52 6.20 -2.75 -17.69
CA ASP A 52 5.79 -3.71 -18.73
C ASP A 52 6.31 -3.30 -20.13
N GLU A 53 6.22 -2.03 -20.50
CA GLU A 53 6.63 -1.56 -21.83
C GLU A 53 8.15 -1.35 -21.99
N GLY A 54 8.90 -1.19 -20.89
CA GLY A 54 10.30 -0.76 -20.93
C GLY A 54 10.47 0.69 -21.41
N GLU A 55 11.72 1.12 -21.55
CA GLU A 55 12.04 2.50 -21.97
C GLU A 55 11.71 2.73 -23.45
N THR A 56 11.05 3.85 -23.73
CA THR A 56 10.68 4.29 -25.08
C THR A 56 10.85 5.81 -25.19
N ASP A 57 10.88 6.31 -26.43
CA ASP A 57 10.97 7.76 -26.72
C ASP A 57 9.80 8.58 -26.13
N HIS A 58 8.70 7.94 -25.75
CA HIS A 58 7.49 8.63 -25.29
C HIS A 58 7.29 8.58 -23.78
N ASN A 59 7.95 7.66 -23.08
CA ASN A 59 7.78 7.43 -21.64
C ASN A 59 9.04 7.73 -20.81
N ASN A 60 10.08 8.31 -21.43
CA ASN A 60 11.29 8.73 -20.74
C ASN A 60 11.07 10.02 -19.93
N PHE A 61 10.34 9.89 -18.83
CA PHE A 61 10.11 10.95 -17.83
C PHE A 61 9.99 10.37 -16.42
N ASP A 62 10.78 9.33 -16.13
CA ASP A 62 10.73 8.60 -14.87
C ASP A 62 10.94 9.51 -13.65
N SER A 63 11.79 10.54 -13.79
CA SER A 63 11.99 11.56 -12.75
C SER A 63 10.71 12.31 -12.39
N LEU A 64 9.90 12.69 -13.39
CA LEU A 64 8.59 13.32 -13.17
C LEU A 64 7.65 12.35 -12.48
N LEU A 65 7.56 11.10 -12.96
CA LEU A 65 6.68 10.09 -12.39
C LEU A 65 7.01 9.81 -10.91
N LEU A 66 8.29 9.64 -10.58
CA LEU A 66 8.77 9.45 -9.20
C LEU A 66 8.52 10.68 -8.32
N THR A 67 8.73 11.88 -8.87
CA THR A 67 8.46 13.15 -8.17
C THR A 67 6.97 13.26 -7.84
N THR A 68 6.09 12.93 -8.80
CA THR A 68 4.64 12.97 -8.60
C THR A 68 4.20 11.98 -7.53
N VAL A 69 4.68 10.74 -7.55
CA VAL A 69 4.40 9.76 -6.48
C VAL A 69 4.83 10.30 -5.13
N THR A 70 6.04 10.87 -5.04
CA THR A 70 6.58 11.42 -3.79
C THR A 70 5.71 12.55 -3.25
N VAL A 71 5.30 13.48 -4.10
CA VAL A 71 4.47 14.64 -3.72
C VAL A 71 3.09 14.19 -3.25
N ILE A 72 2.43 13.30 -3.99
CA ILE A 72 1.10 12.82 -3.64
C ILE A 72 1.14 11.96 -2.37
N ALA A 73 2.14 11.08 -2.23
CA ALA A 73 2.31 10.26 -1.02
C ALA A 73 2.54 11.11 0.24
N LYS A 74 3.38 12.16 0.14
CA LYS A 74 3.59 13.11 1.25
C LYS A 74 2.30 13.83 1.64
N GLN A 75 1.49 14.25 0.67
CA GLN A 75 0.23 14.93 0.93
C GLN A 75 -0.82 13.99 1.54
N LEU A 76 -0.87 12.74 1.07
CA LEU A 76 -1.74 11.70 1.63
C LEU A 76 -1.37 11.43 3.11
N THR A 77 -0.09 11.31 3.42
CA THR A 77 0.42 11.09 4.79
C THR A 77 0.16 12.30 5.70
N ARG A 78 0.34 13.53 5.20
CA ARG A 78 0.08 14.76 5.97
C ARG A 78 -1.40 14.89 6.36
N SER A 79 -2.29 14.45 5.48
CA SER A 79 -3.73 14.51 5.72
C SER A 79 -4.14 13.62 6.91
N ASP A 80 -3.45 12.49 7.11
CA ASP A 80 -3.66 11.59 8.26
C ASP A 80 -3.27 12.23 9.61
N ILE A 81 -2.20 13.06 9.63
CA ILE A 81 -1.69 13.74 10.84
C ILE A 81 -2.66 14.83 11.30
N THR A 82 -3.25 15.57 10.36
CA THR A 82 -4.14 16.71 10.69
C THR A 82 -5.51 16.25 11.23
N CYS A 83 -5.90 15.00 10.96
CA CYS A 83 -7.15 14.41 11.43
C CYS A 83 -7.04 13.77 12.83
N ASN A 84 -5.81 13.47 13.30
CA ASN A 84 -5.62 12.62 14.48
C ASN A 84 -4.66 13.26 15.51
N THR A 85 -5.23 13.90 16.53
CA THR A 85 -4.51 14.34 17.74
C THR A 85 -4.08 13.15 18.63
N GLN A 86 -4.23 11.92 18.17
CA GLN A 86 -3.69 10.70 18.78
C GLN A 86 -3.09 9.83 17.66
N PRO A 87 -1.86 9.31 17.81
CA PRO A 87 -1.25 8.46 16.81
C PRO A 87 -2.14 7.23 16.63
N ALA A 88 -2.82 7.16 15.49
CA ALA A 88 -3.76 6.09 15.18
C ALA A 88 -2.99 4.77 15.15
N LEU A 89 -3.11 3.99 16.23
CA LEU A 89 -2.94 2.56 16.16
C LEU A 89 -3.72 2.08 14.92
N CYS A 90 -3.14 1.18 14.13
CA CYS A 90 -3.86 0.44 13.11
C CYS A 90 -4.88 -0.54 13.73
N ASN A 91 -5.56 -0.15 14.80
CA ASN A 91 -6.71 -0.86 15.31
C ASN A 91 -7.85 -0.67 14.33
N TYR A 92 -8.38 -1.81 13.89
CA TYR A 92 -9.74 -1.92 13.39
C TYR A 92 -10.69 -1.63 14.55
N ASP A 93 -10.66 -0.41 15.07
CA ASP A 93 -11.73 0.03 15.94
C ASP A 93 -12.99 -0.05 15.09
N LEU A 94 -13.89 -0.94 15.50
CA LEU A 94 -15.25 -1.09 15.01
C LEU A 94 -16.06 0.22 15.13
N GLU A 95 -15.45 1.28 15.69
CA GLU A 95 -15.94 2.66 15.70
C GLU A 95 -15.68 3.42 14.38
N LYS A 96 -14.70 3.00 13.55
CA LYS A 96 -14.50 3.58 12.22
C LYS A 96 -15.59 3.09 11.27
N GLY A 97 -16.26 4.02 10.59
CA GLY A 97 -17.29 3.68 9.61
C GLY A 97 -16.72 2.89 8.44
N TRP A 98 -17.55 2.09 7.77
CA TRP A 98 -17.14 1.22 6.65
C TRP A 98 -16.38 1.97 5.55
N LYS A 99 -16.74 3.24 5.28
CA LYS A 99 -16.05 4.09 4.31
C LYS A 99 -14.61 4.42 4.70
N ASP A 100 -14.36 4.68 5.99
CA ASP A 100 -13.01 4.97 6.48
C ASP A 100 -12.17 3.69 6.47
N TRP A 101 -12.78 2.54 6.76
CA TRP A 101 -12.13 1.24 6.61
C TRP A 101 -11.74 0.95 5.15
N ILE A 102 -12.64 1.18 4.18
CA ILE A 102 -12.33 1.01 2.75
C ILE A 102 -11.15 1.89 2.35
N PHE A 103 -11.12 3.13 2.83
CA PHE A 103 -10.05 4.07 2.55
C PHE A 103 -8.69 3.56 3.05
N GLU A 104 -8.62 3.15 4.31
CA GLU A 104 -7.39 2.63 4.92
C GLU A 104 -6.95 1.29 4.32
N GLU A 105 -7.88 0.38 4.03
CA GLU A 105 -7.57 -0.89 3.37
C GLU A 105 -7.09 -0.66 1.93
N SER A 106 -7.64 0.32 1.22
CA SER A 106 -7.16 0.72 -0.10
C SER A 106 -5.73 1.27 -0.05
N LYS A 107 -5.42 2.12 0.94
CA LYS A 107 -4.05 2.62 1.18
C LYS A 107 -3.10 1.48 1.50
N ARG A 108 -3.50 0.54 2.36
CA ARG A 108 -2.69 -0.63 2.74
C ARG A 108 -2.34 -1.50 1.54
N ARG A 109 -3.35 -1.88 0.75
CA ARG A 109 -3.17 -2.64 -0.50
C ARG A 109 -2.24 -1.92 -1.46
N LEU A 110 -2.39 -0.60 -1.60
CA LEU A 110 -1.54 0.21 -2.44
C LEU A 110 -0.07 0.21 -1.97
N CYS A 111 0.16 0.39 -0.66
CA CYS A 111 1.50 0.35 -0.05
C CYS A 111 2.18 -1.00 -0.32
N VAL A 112 1.46 -2.12 -0.14
CA VAL A 112 1.99 -3.46 -0.39
C VAL A 112 2.45 -3.63 -1.84
N VAL A 113 1.70 -3.11 -2.82
CA VAL A 113 2.14 -3.18 -4.23
C VAL A 113 3.36 -2.29 -4.48
N TYR A 114 3.39 -1.06 -3.96
CA TYR A 114 4.56 -0.18 -4.10
C TYR A 114 5.82 -0.76 -3.47
N GLN A 115 5.70 -1.40 -2.29
CA GLN A 115 6.82 -2.09 -1.65
C GLN A 115 7.26 -3.31 -2.47
N ALA A 116 6.32 -4.11 -3.01
CA ALA A 116 6.66 -5.21 -3.91
C ALA A 116 7.38 -4.73 -5.18
N VAL A 117 6.97 -3.59 -5.77
CA VAL A 117 7.68 -2.96 -6.90
C VAL A 117 9.09 -2.54 -6.48
N ASN A 118 9.26 -1.97 -5.28
CA ASN A 118 10.57 -1.57 -4.77
C ASN A 118 11.53 -2.75 -4.53
N MET A 119 11.00 -3.97 -4.33
CA MET A 119 11.83 -5.19 -4.27
C MET A 119 12.36 -5.59 -5.66
N LEU A 120 11.69 -5.16 -6.74
CA LEU A 120 12.07 -5.50 -8.12
C LEU A 120 12.95 -4.43 -8.77
N VAL A 121 12.71 -3.16 -8.46
CA VAL A 121 13.43 -2.01 -9.02
C VAL A 121 13.72 -1.00 -7.91
N TYR A 122 14.85 -0.29 -8.00
CA TYR A 122 15.13 0.79 -7.05
C TYR A 122 14.06 1.88 -7.19
N PHE A 123 13.19 2.01 -6.18
CA PHE A 123 12.03 2.88 -6.19
C PHE A 123 12.00 3.72 -4.91
N GLU A 124 12.77 4.82 -4.92
CA GLU A 124 12.95 5.73 -3.78
C GLU A 124 11.63 6.18 -3.09
N PRO A 125 10.50 6.41 -3.79
CA PRO A 125 9.25 6.79 -3.11
C PRO A 125 8.68 5.71 -2.17
N ALA A 126 9.06 4.43 -2.31
CA ALA A 126 8.66 3.39 -1.36
C ALA A 126 9.30 3.58 0.02
N ALA A 127 10.42 4.30 0.13
CA ALA A 127 11.02 4.63 1.42
C ALA A 127 10.13 5.55 2.28
N LEU A 128 9.11 6.19 1.71
CA LEU A 128 8.10 6.92 2.48
C LEU A 128 7.17 5.99 3.28
N CYS A 129 7.07 4.70 2.88
CA CYS A 129 6.37 3.67 3.64
C CYS A 129 7.32 3.10 4.70
N ASN A 130 7.67 3.91 5.71
CA ASN A 130 8.59 3.51 6.78
C ASN A 130 8.02 2.32 7.57
N LEU A 131 8.72 1.20 7.52
CA LEU A 131 8.43 0.00 8.31
C LEU A 131 9.41 -0.13 9.48
N GLN A 132 9.04 -0.91 10.50
CA GLN A 132 10.01 -1.43 11.46
C GLN A 132 11.13 -2.18 10.72
N THR A 133 12.37 -2.05 11.20
CA THR A 133 13.61 -2.39 10.48
C THR A 133 13.73 -3.88 10.09
N ASP A 134 12.84 -4.73 10.60
CA ASP A 134 12.81 -6.17 10.42
C ASP A 134 11.58 -6.68 9.65
N LEU A 135 10.70 -5.78 9.18
CA LEU A 135 9.55 -6.09 8.34
C LEU A 135 9.75 -5.49 6.93
N ILE A 136 9.39 -6.27 5.92
CA ILE A 136 9.46 -5.88 4.50
C ILE A 136 8.09 -5.44 3.98
N LEU A 137 7.02 -6.13 4.38
CA LEU A 137 5.64 -5.75 4.08
C LEU A 137 4.83 -5.78 5.37
N ALA A 138 4.27 -4.66 5.79
CA ALA A 138 3.33 -4.61 6.90
C ALA A 138 2.50 -3.31 6.91
N PRO A 139 1.30 -3.34 7.52
CA PRO A 139 0.47 -4.53 7.69
C PRO A 139 0.06 -5.12 6.33
N LEU A 140 -0.10 -6.44 6.27
CA LEU A 140 -0.62 -7.12 5.10
C LEU A 140 -2.14 -6.88 4.94
N PRO A 141 -2.69 -6.98 3.71
CA PRO A 141 -4.09 -6.69 3.44
C PRO A 141 -5.06 -7.58 4.22
N ALA A 142 -6.28 -7.08 4.38
CA ALA A 142 -7.38 -7.82 4.98
C ALA A 142 -7.84 -8.98 4.08
N THR A 143 -8.61 -9.89 4.66
CA THR A 143 -9.18 -11.04 3.97
C THR A 143 -10.08 -10.64 2.82
N LYS A 144 -10.19 -11.55 1.85
CA LYS A 144 -11.06 -11.40 0.70
C LYS A 144 -12.51 -11.14 1.12
N GLN A 145 -12.99 -11.84 2.15
CA GLN A 145 -14.37 -11.70 2.64
C GLN A 145 -14.65 -10.28 3.17
N LEU A 146 -13.69 -9.67 3.87
CA LEU A 146 -13.82 -8.29 4.34
C LEU A 146 -13.76 -7.29 3.19
N TRP A 147 -12.85 -7.50 2.24
CA TRP A 147 -12.66 -6.59 1.09
C TRP A 147 -13.82 -6.63 0.09
N GLU A 148 -14.37 -7.81 -0.19
CA GLU A 148 -15.45 -7.99 -1.16
C GLU A 148 -16.85 -7.81 -0.54
N ALA A 149 -16.94 -7.35 0.70
CA ALA A 149 -18.20 -7.02 1.33
C ALA A 149 -18.94 -5.95 0.51
N VAL A 150 -20.18 -6.24 0.12
CA VAL A 150 -20.97 -5.41 -0.82
C VAL A 150 -21.50 -4.14 -0.15
N ASP A 151 -21.72 -4.19 1.16
CA ASP A 151 -22.24 -3.10 1.97
C ASP A 151 -21.67 -3.12 3.40
N GLU A 152 -21.92 -2.04 4.13
CA GLU A 152 -21.49 -1.86 5.52
C GLU A 152 -22.03 -2.94 6.46
N PHE A 153 -23.22 -3.48 6.21
CA PHE A 153 -23.80 -4.52 7.05
C PHE A 153 -23.09 -5.86 6.87
N ALA A 154 -22.82 -6.25 5.62
CA ALA A 154 -22.05 -7.43 5.28
C ALA A 154 -20.61 -7.33 5.82
N TRP A 155 -19.98 -6.16 5.66
CA TRP A 155 -18.64 -5.89 6.22
C TRP A 155 -18.63 -6.04 7.74
N LYS A 156 -19.60 -5.42 8.43
CA LYS A 156 -19.69 -5.49 9.88
C LYS A 156 -19.89 -6.92 10.36
N THR A 157 -20.79 -7.66 9.71
CA THR A 157 -21.06 -9.07 10.03
C THR A 157 -19.78 -9.91 9.88
N GLU A 158 -19.02 -9.74 8.80
CA GLU A 158 -17.77 -10.48 8.59
C GLU A 158 -16.65 -10.03 9.54
N SER A 159 -16.60 -8.75 9.90
CA SER A 159 -15.64 -8.22 10.89
C SER A 159 -15.87 -8.78 12.30
N GLU A 160 -17.12 -9.09 12.64
CA GLU A 160 -17.50 -9.68 13.93
C GLU A 160 -17.39 -11.22 13.91
N ARG A 161 -17.29 -11.84 12.72
CA ARG A 161 -17.40 -13.30 12.53
C ARG A 161 -16.17 -14.10 12.93
N GLY A 162 -15.04 -13.46 13.22
CA GLY A 162 -13.80 -14.19 13.48
C GLY A 162 -12.85 -13.53 14.47
N PRO A 163 -12.16 -14.31 15.32
CA PRO A 163 -11.05 -13.81 16.15
C PRO A 163 -9.84 -13.34 15.32
N GLY A 164 -9.83 -13.60 14.01
CA GLY A 164 -8.82 -13.14 13.06
C GLY A 164 -9.08 -11.77 12.43
N ALA A 165 -10.25 -11.15 12.64
CA ALA A 165 -10.58 -9.85 12.03
C ALA A 165 -9.71 -8.69 12.57
N GLN A 166 -9.11 -8.86 13.75
CA GLN A 166 -8.18 -7.91 14.37
C GLN A 166 -6.71 -8.35 14.28
N THR A 167 -6.43 -9.55 13.74
CA THR A 167 -5.04 -10.02 13.63
C THR A 167 -4.39 -9.41 12.39
N SER A 168 -3.47 -8.48 12.60
CA SER A 168 -2.64 -7.95 11.52
C SER A 168 -1.48 -8.91 11.24
N PHE A 169 -1.10 -9.04 9.97
CA PHE A 169 0.03 -9.87 9.55
C PHE A 169 1.13 -9.01 8.92
N GLY A 170 2.36 -9.52 8.93
CA GLY A 170 3.51 -8.89 8.28
C GLY A 170 4.40 -9.94 7.62
N LEU A 171 5.18 -9.52 6.62
CA LEU A 171 6.29 -10.29 6.04
C LEU A 171 7.60 -9.78 6.65
N ALA A 172 8.31 -10.66 7.34
CA ALA A 172 9.60 -10.34 7.95
C ALA A 172 10.76 -10.41 6.95
N ALA A 173 11.88 -9.78 7.31
CA ALA A 173 13.09 -9.72 6.49
C ALA A 173 13.78 -11.07 6.23
N ASN A 174 13.38 -12.11 6.94
CA ASN A 174 13.82 -13.49 6.72
C ASN A 174 12.84 -14.30 5.84
N GLY A 175 11.79 -13.67 5.30
CA GLY A 175 10.76 -14.32 4.49
C GLY A 175 9.64 -14.98 5.29
N ASP A 176 9.65 -14.91 6.62
CA ASP A 176 8.58 -15.50 7.45
C ASP A 176 7.33 -14.61 7.50
N LEU A 177 6.16 -15.28 7.47
CA LEU A 177 4.90 -14.64 7.81
C LEU A 177 4.78 -14.54 9.33
N VAL A 178 4.55 -13.33 9.85
CA VAL A 178 4.42 -13.05 11.28
C VAL A 178 3.06 -12.45 11.61
N LYS A 179 2.51 -12.83 12.77
CA LYS A 179 1.37 -12.11 13.37
C LYS A 179 1.90 -10.88 14.09
N LEU A 180 1.22 -9.75 13.92
CA LEU A 180 1.54 -8.46 14.53
C LEU A 180 0.54 -8.21 15.66
N ASP A 181 1.06 -8.03 16.87
CA ASP A 181 0.25 -7.61 18.02
C ASP A 181 -0.07 -6.10 17.95
N GLU A 182 -1.19 -5.70 18.58
CA GLU A 182 -1.80 -4.36 18.53
C GLU A 182 -0.85 -3.17 18.78
N GLY A 183 0.34 -3.39 19.36
CA GLY A 183 1.33 -2.35 19.66
C GLY A 183 2.43 -2.10 18.61
N GLN A 184 2.47 -2.82 17.49
CA GLN A 184 3.67 -2.84 16.60
C GLN A 184 3.58 -2.01 15.31
N LEU A 185 2.42 -1.46 14.94
CA LEU A 185 2.23 -0.82 13.64
C LEU A 185 2.21 0.71 13.75
N TYR A 186 3.36 1.33 13.52
CA TYR A 186 3.50 2.78 13.35
C TYR A 186 3.74 3.12 11.89
N CYS A 187 2.74 3.70 11.23
CA CYS A 187 2.92 4.42 9.97
C CYS A 187 2.86 5.93 10.25
N SER A 188 3.85 6.50 10.96
CA SER A 188 4.20 7.92 10.82
C SER A 188 5.60 8.24 11.38
N ASP A 189 6.06 9.41 10.98
CA ASP A 189 7.42 9.91 10.81
C ASP A 189 8.50 9.65 11.90
N ALA A 190 9.73 9.59 11.40
CA ALA A 190 10.97 9.48 12.14
C ALA A 190 11.26 10.75 12.96
N ALA A 191 10.75 10.82 14.20
CA ALA A 191 11.20 11.84 15.17
C ALA A 191 11.06 11.45 16.66
N LEU A 192 10.89 10.16 17.00
CA LEU A 192 10.95 9.70 18.39
C LEU A 192 11.82 8.45 18.55
N LEU A 193 13.04 8.50 18.00
CA LEU A 193 14.13 7.62 18.43
C LEU A 193 14.71 8.15 19.74
N HIS A 194 14.17 7.70 20.85
CA HIS A 194 14.91 7.30 22.06
C HIS A 194 13.87 6.98 23.13
N ASN A 195 13.46 5.71 23.20
CA ASN A 195 13.06 4.96 24.41
C ASN A 195 12.10 3.81 24.05
N SER A 196 12.63 2.77 23.42
CA SER A 196 12.19 1.42 23.75
C SER A 196 13.31 0.45 23.39
N LEU A 197 14.36 0.49 24.22
CA LEU A 197 15.18 -0.69 24.43
C LEU A 197 14.26 -1.73 25.11
N ASN A 198 14.26 -2.95 24.58
CA ASN A 198 13.69 -4.15 25.20
C ASN A 198 12.15 -4.25 25.23
N SER A 199 11.56 -4.55 24.07
CA SER A 199 10.49 -5.54 24.04
C SER A 199 10.76 -6.52 22.91
N GLY A 200 11.34 -7.67 23.26
CA GLY A 200 11.18 -8.88 22.46
C GLY A 200 9.71 -9.27 22.50
N ALA A 201 8.88 -8.53 21.77
CA ALA A 201 7.45 -8.77 21.67
C ALA A 201 7.24 -9.99 20.76
N LEU A 202 6.42 -10.91 21.25
CA LEU A 202 6.35 -12.31 20.86
C LEU A 202 5.72 -12.49 19.46
N ARG A 203 6.47 -12.18 18.39
CA ARG A 203 6.03 -12.47 17.03
C ARG A 203 5.89 -13.98 16.85
N SER A 204 4.66 -14.47 16.75
CA SER A 204 4.42 -15.86 16.42
C SER A 204 4.48 -16.05 14.91
N THR A 205 5.24 -17.05 14.46
CA THR A 205 5.19 -17.50 13.06
C THR A 205 3.76 -17.87 12.70
N ALA A 206 3.27 -17.31 11.60
CA ALA A 206 1.95 -17.60 11.06
C ALA A 206 2.02 -18.73 10.02
N ASN A 207 0.91 -19.47 9.87
CA ASN A 207 0.80 -20.49 8.85
C ASN A 207 0.45 -19.85 7.50
N TRP A 208 1.36 -19.95 6.52
CA TRP A 208 1.14 -19.45 5.16
C TRP A 208 -0.11 -20.03 4.49
N GLY A 209 -0.39 -21.32 4.67
CA GLY A 209 -1.54 -21.99 4.05
C GLY A 209 -2.87 -21.47 4.60
N GLU A 210 -2.96 -21.26 5.91
CA GLU A 210 -4.13 -20.69 6.56
C GLU A 210 -4.36 -19.25 6.10
N TRP A 211 -3.33 -18.40 6.14
CA TRP A 211 -3.45 -17.00 5.74
C TRP A 211 -3.80 -16.88 4.25
N CYS A 212 -3.08 -17.55 3.34
CA CYS A 212 -3.34 -17.50 1.91
C CYS A 212 -4.72 -18.02 1.52
N SER A 213 -5.32 -18.96 2.28
CA SER A 213 -6.66 -19.48 1.99
C SER A 213 -7.76 -18.42 2.10
N GLY A 214 -7.54 -17.39 2.92
CA GLY A 214 -8.46 -16.27 3.09
C GLY A 214 -8.17 -15.07 2.18
N MET A 215 -7.09 -15.11 1.40
CA MET A 215 -6.63 -13.97 0.60
C MET A 215 -7.18 -13.98 -0.83
N ASP A 216 -7.24 -12.79 -1.42
CA ASP A 216 -7.41 -12.63 -2.86
C ASP A 216 -6.04 -12.71 -3.58
N GLY A 217 -5.91 -12.08 -4.76
CA GLY A 217 -4.66 -12.04 -5.52
C GLY A 217 -3.45 -11.54 -4.72
N PHE A 218 -3.65 -10.76 -3.64
CA PHE A 218 -2.56 -10.31 -2.76
C PHE A 218 -1.85 -11.46 -2.04
N GLY A 219 -2.52 -12.57 -1.75
CA GLY A 219 -1.86 -13.74 -1.15
C GLY A 219 -0.74 -14.27 -2.04
N GLY A 220 -0.99 -14.36 -3.35
CA GLY A 220 0.01 -14.73 -4.34
C GLY A 220 1.15 -13.71 -4.44
N LEU A 221 0.82 -12.42 -4.46
CA LEU A 221 1.82 -11.34 -4.54
C LEU A 221 2.79 -11.38 -3.34
N VAL A 222 2.27 -11.54 -2.12
CA VAL A 222 3.08 -11.59 -0.89
C VAL A 222 3.94 -12.85 -0.84
N MET A 223 3.43 -14.00 -1.28
CA MET A 223 4.26 -15.22 -1.40
C MET A 223 5.40 -15.05 -2.42
N LEU A 224 5.13 -14.40 -3.56
CA LEU A 224 6.18 -14.10 -4.54
C LEU A 224 7.22 -13.13 -3.96
N ALA A 225 6.79 -12.08 -3.25
CA ALA A 225 7.69 -11.18 -2.55
C ALA A 225 8.55 -11.92 -1.51
N ALA A 226 7.97 -12.84 -0.73
CA ALA A 226 8.69 -13.69 0.21
C ALA A 226 9.78 -14.53 -0.47
N SER A 227 9.50 -15.07 -1.66
CA SER A 227 10.46 -15.87 -2.41
C SER A 227 11.66 -15.09 -2.98
N LEU A 228 11.58 -13.77 -3.07
CA LEU A 228 12.69 -12.91 -3.53
C LEU A 228 13.71 -12.61 -2.42
N ILE A 229 13.37 -12.89 -1.17
CA ILE A 229 14.21 -12.62 0.02
C ILE A 229 15.11 -13.81 0.36
N GLY A 230 14.77 -15.01 -0.15
CA GLY A 230 15.45 -16.28 0.15
C GLY A 230 16.53 -16.69 -0.86
#